data_AF-A0A1G2X4L3-F1
#
_entry.id   AF-A0A1G2X4L3-F1
#
_cell.length_a   1.000
_cell.length_b   1.000
_cell.length_c   1.000
_cell.angle_alpha   90.00
_cell.angle_beta   90.00
_cell.angle_gamma   90.00
#
_symmetry.space_group_name_H-M   'P 1'
#
loop_
_entity.id
_entity.type
_entity.pdbx_description
1 polymer ?
#
loop_
_entity_poly.entity_id
_entity_poly.type
_entity_poly.pdbx_seq_one_letter_code
_entity_poly.pdbx_strand_id
1 'polypeptide(L)'
;MKKSNTFTLSDSNIFQHKGRKIIFDERERLLVRHQDRWHKDKIQAFLDNPTSPTGIYAEIKQVLHQYLDLSKEETYGLLSAWIIATYFYQIFYSFLFLFIFGKKGCGKSRLLTILERLCFNAMKIKGVSIASLADSIDGVRGTFLNDQAESLSNDRNIEILGLLTDSYTRGGGTRRIVNISNKNVA
;
A
#
# COMPACT_ATOMS: atom_id res chain seq x y z
N MET A 1 -7.62 -22.21 -26.72
CA MET A 1 -7.18 -23.00 -25.56
C MET A 1 -7.10 -22.10 -24.34
N LYS A 2 -8.05 -22.19 -23.39
CA LYS A 2 -7.92 -21.52 -22.08
C LYS A 2 -6.74 -22.19 -21.36
N LYS A 3 -5.64 -21.46 -21.12
CA LYS A 3 -4.63 -21.91 -20.15
C LYS A 3 -5.35 -22.02 -18.81
N SER A 4 -5.51 -23.25 -18.31
CA SER A 4 -5.91 -23.48 -16.93
C SER A 4 -4.74 -22.96 -16.09
N ASN A 5 -4.85 -21.73 -15.59
CA ASN A 5 -3.91 -21.20 -14.63
C ASN A 5 -4.18 -21.90 -13.31
N THR A 6 -3.48 -22.99 -13.05
CA THR A 6 -3.49 -23.65 -11.74
C THR A 6 -2.69 -22.78 -10.78
N PHE A 7 -3.35 -22.22 -9.78
CA PHE A 7 -2.71 -21.50 -8.69
C PHE A 7 -2.48 -22.46 -7.51
N THR A 8 -1.39 -22.28 -6.77
CA THR A 8 -1.06 -23.12 -5.61
C THR A 8 -0.54 -22.23 -4.49
N LEU A 9 -1.14 -22.34 -3.30
CA LEU A 9 -0.65 -21.69 -2.09
C LEU A 9 0.48 -22.54 -1.49
N SER A 10 1.61 -21.91 -1.17
CA SER A 10 2.77 -22.55 -0.55
C SER A 10 3.16 -21.75 0.68
N ASP A 11 3.39 -22.43 1.80
CA ASP A 11 3.91 -21.84 3.04
C ASP A 11 5.46 -21.88 3.07
N SER A 12 6.12 -22.40 2.03
CA SER A 12 7.58 -22.40 1.87
C SER A 12 8.05 -21.27 0.97
N ASN A 13 9.15 -20.63 1.36
CA ASN A 13 9.92 -19.66 0.56
C ASN A 13 10.74 -20.30 -0.56
N ILE A 14 10.74 -21.63 -0.68
CA ILE A 14 11.43 -22.38 -1.73
C ILE A 14 10.39 -23.06 -2.61
N PHE A 15 10.48 -22.83 -3.92
CA PHE A 15 9.61 -23.47 -4.91
C PHE A 15 10.43 -24.10 -6.03
N GLN A 16 10.00 -25.27 -6.52
CA GLN A 16 10.56 -25.87 -7.73
C GLN A 16 9.63 -25.64 -8.92
N HIS A 17 10.14 -24.97 -9.96
CA HIS A 17 9.42 -24.78 -11.21
C HIS A 17 10.28 -25.17 -12.40
N LYS A 18 9.82 -26.12 -13.23
CA LYS A 18 10.51 -26.55 -14.46
C LYS A 18 12.00 -26.87 -14.25
N GLY A 19 12.32 -27.64 -13.19
CA GLY A 19 13.68 -28.03 -12.84
C GLY A 19 14.55 -26.92 -12.23
N ARG A 20 13.99 -25.72 -12.00
CA ARG A 20 14.68 -24.61 -11.31
C ARG A 20 14.19 -24.49 -9.88
N LYS A 21 15.14 -24.35 -8.94
CA LYS A 21 14.85 -23.97 -7.56
C LYS A 21 14.76 -22.45 -7.48
N ILE A 22 13.57 -21.93 -7.20
CA ILE A 22 13.29 -20.52 -6.94
C ILE A 22 13.28 -20.36 -5.42
N ILE A 23 14.05 -19.39 -4.91
CA ILE A 23 14.10 -19.06 -3.48
C ILE A 23 13.63 -17.61 -3.36
N PHE A 24 12.56 -17.39 -2.62
CA PHE A 24 12.13 -16.06 -2.22
C PHE A 24 13.00 -15.64 -1.03
N ASP A 25 13.75 -14.57 -1.24
CA ASP A 25 14.61 -13.99 -0.20
C ASP A 25 13.74 -13.24 0.82
N GLU A 26 13.64 -13.80 2.02
CA GLU A 26 12.87 -13.25 3.14
C GLU A 26 13.71 -12.37 4.07
N ARG A 27 14.98 -12.11 3.74
CA ARG A 27 15.87 -11.29 4.60
C ARG A 27 15.27 -9.90 4.84
N GLU A 28 15.15 -9.52 6.12
CA GLU A 28 14.81 -8.21 6.70
C GLU A 28 13.59 -7.45 6.14
N ARG A 29 12.74 -8.08 5.32
CA ARG A 29 11.54 -7.42 4.81
C ARG A 29 10.40 -7.50 5.80
N LEU A 30 9.76 -6.36 6.07
CA LEU A 30 8.45 -6.31 6.72
C LEU A 30 7.40 -6.91 5.78
N LEU A 31 7.16 -8.20 5.88
CA LEU A 31 6.08 -8.88 5.18
C LEU A 31 4.76 -8.65 5.93
N VAL A 32 3.74 -8.14 5.23
CA VAL A 32 2.38 -8.10 5.78
C VAL A 32 1.90 -9.53 5.94
N ARG A 33 1.42 -9.89 7.14
CA ARG A 33 0.83 -11.22 7.33
C ARG A 33 -0.44 -11.27 6.48
N HIS A 34 -0.52 -12.25 5.58
CA HIS A 34 -1.67 -12.38 4.68
C HIS A 34 -3.00 -12.37 5.46
N GLN A 35 -3.06 -13.06 6.60
CA GLN A 35 -4.24 -13.12 7.48
C GLN A 35 -4.71 -11.75 8.02
N ASP A 36 -3.83 -10.74 8.08
CA ASP A 36 -4.19 -9.40 8.53
C ASP A 36 -4.94 -8.61 7.45
N ARG A 37 -5.02 -9.15 6.22
CA ARG A 37 -5.63 -8.51 5.06
C ARG A 37 -6.63 -9.41 4.33
N TRP A 38 -6.27 -10.68 4.15
CA TRP A 38 -6.97 -11.64 3.32
C TRP A 38 -7.12 -12.95 4.09
N HIS A 39 -8.36 -13.35 4.36
CA HIS A 39 -8.61 -14.66 4.93
C HIS A 39 -8.33 -15.76 3.90
N LYS A 40 -7.62 -16.81 4.33
CA LYS A 40 -7.15 -17.91 3.47
C LYS A 40 -8.29 -18.63 2.74
N ASP A 41 -9.44 -18.79 3.40
CA ASP A 41 -10.66 -19.34 2.82
C ASP A 41 -11.19 -18.48 1.66
N LYS A 42 -11.13 -17.15 1.77
CA LYS A 42 -11.56 -16.23 0.70
C LYS A 42 -10.61 -16.24 -0.49
N ILE A 43 -9.30 -16.34 -0.22
CA ILE A 43 -8.31 -16.52 -1.29
C ILE A 43 -8.59 -17.84 -2.01
N GLN A 44 -8.75 -18.93 -1.27
CA GLN A 44 -9.01 -20.25 -1.86
C GLN A 44 -10.30 -20.24 -2.69
N ALA A 45 -11.39 -19.69 -2.15
CA ALA A 45 -12.66 -19.56 -2.86
C ALA A 45 -12.51 -18.77 -4.18
N PHE A 46 -11.72 -17.70 -4.19
CA PHE A 46 -11.42 -16.95 -5.41
C PHE A 46 -10.57 -17.76 -6.40
N LEU A 47 -9.58 -18.53 -5.94
CA LEU A 47 -8.76 -19.38 -6.80
C LEU A 47 -9.58 -20.52 -7.43
N ASP A 48 -10.53 -21.07 -6.69
CA ASP A 48 -11.41 -22.15 -7.15
C ASP A 48 -12.43 -21.66 -8.18
N ASN A 49 -12.96 -20.44 -7.99
CA ASN A 49 -13.91 -19.82 -8.91
C ASN A 49 -13.60 -18.32 -9.11
N PRO A 50 -12.63 -17.98 -9.96
CA PRO A 50 -12.22 -16.60 -10.17
C PRO A 50 -13.31 -15.83 -10.93
N THR A 51 -14.09 -15.06 -10.19
CA THR A 51 -15.11 -14.17 -10.75
C THR A 51 -14.58 -12.73 -10.77
N SER A 52 -14.92 -12.00 -11.84
CA SER A 52 -14.70 -10.57 -11.85
C SER A 52 -15.64 -9.94 -10.82
N PRO A 53 -15.13 -9.13 -9.88
CA PRO A 53 -16.00 -8.53 -8.90
C PRO A 53 -16.85 -7.44 -9.58
N THR A 54 -18.15 -7.47 -9.32
CA THR A 54 -19.14 -6.52 -9.86
C THR A 54 -19.67 -5.65 -8.73
N GLY A 55 -19.88 -4.35 -8.97
CA GLY A 55 -20.50 -3.46 -7.97
C GLY A 55 -19.57 -2.92 -6.87
N ILE A 56 -18.29 -3.31 -6.84
CA ILE A 56 -17.31 -2.88 -5.81
C ILE A 56 -17.35 -1.36 -5.57
N TYR A 57 -17.38 -0.55 -6.63
CA TYR A 57 -17.38 0.90 -6.48
C TYR A 57 -18.57 1.39 -5.64
N ALA A 58 -19.77 0.85 -5.89
CA ALA A 58 -20.97 1.22 -5.14
C ALA A 58 -20.92 0.70 -3.70
N GLU A 59 -20.40 -0.52 -3.49
CA GLU A 59 -20.23 -1.10 -2.14
C GLU A 59 -19.25 -0.30 -1.29
N ILE A 60 -18.09 0.06 -1.84
CA ILE A 60 -17.11 0.93 -1.15
C ILE A 60 -17.75 2.28 -0.83
N LYS A 61 -18.46 2.87 -1.79
CA LYS A 61 -19.13 4.16 -1.61
C LYS A 61 -20.17 4.09 -0.49
N GLN A 62 -20.93 3.01 -0.41
CA GLN A 62 -21.92 2.76 0.65
C GLN A 62 -21.25 2.60 2.02
N VAL A 63 -20.13 1.87 2.10
CA VAL A 63 -19.34 1.76 3.34
C VAL A 63 -18.85 3.13 3.78
N LEU A 64 -18.32 3.94 2.87
CA LEU A 64 -17.88 5.30 3.20
C LEU A 64 -19.05 6.14 3.72
N HIS A 65 -20.23 6.08 3.10
CA HIS A 65 -21.47 6.74 3.58
C HIS A 65 -21.89 6.28 4.97
N GLN A 66 -21.78 4.99 5.26
CA GLN A 66 -22.16 4.44 6.57
C GLN A 66 -21.23 4.92 7.70
N TYR A 67 -19.94 5.11 7.40
CA TYR A 67 -18.94 5.38 8.43
C TYR A 67 -18.38 6.81 8.41
N LEU A 68 -18.71 7.65 7.43
CA LEU A 68 -18.22 9.02 7.33
C LEU A 68 -19.37 9.97 7.05
N ASP A 69 -19.21 11.20 7.53
CA ASP A 69 -20.11 12.31 7.24
C ASP A 69 -19.29 13.40 6.54
N LEU A 70 -19.10 13.20 5.23
CA LEU A 70 -18.40 14.12 4.33
C LEU A 70 -19.40 15.11 3.75
N SER A 71 -18.99 16.38 3.67
CA SER A 71 -19.85 17.49 3.24
C SER A 71 -20.27 17.47 1.77
N LYS A 72 -19.58 16.69 0.93
CA LYS A 72 -19.75 16.68 -0.53
C LYS A 72 -19.87 15.24 -1.03
N GLU A 73 -20.96 14.95 -1.72
CA GLU A 73 -21.28 13.61 -2.25
C GLU A 73 -20.19 13.08 -3.20
N GLU A 74 -19.58 13.98 -3.95
CA GLU A 74 -18.51 13.68 -4.91
C GLU A 74 -17.26 13.15 -4.21
N THR A 75 -17.04 13.51 -2.94
CA THR A 75 -15.89 13.05 -2.14
C THR A 75 -15.96 11.55 -1.90
N TYR A 76 -17.15 11.00 -1.66
CA TYR A 76 -17.33 9.55 -1.51
C TYR A 76 -16.97 8.82 -2.81
N GLY A 77 -17.32 9.39 -3.96
CA GLY A 77 -16.96 8.84 -5.27
C GLY A 77 -15.46 8.88 -5.53
N LEU A 78 -14.82 10.02 -5.26
CA LEU A 78 -13.37 10.18 -5.38
C LEU A 78 -12.62 9.17 -4.50
N LEU A 79 -13.00 9.06 -3.22
CA LEU A 79 -12.39 8.10 -2.30
C LEU A 79 -12.58 6.66 -2.77
N SER A 80 -13.77 6.31 -3.25
CA SER A 80 -14.05 4.96 -3.76
C SER A 80 -13.18 4.61 -4.97
N ALA A 81 -13.06 5.53 -5.93
CA ALA A 81 -12.20 5.35 -7.10
C ALA A 81 -10.72 5.27 -6.70
N TRP A 82 -10.27 6.13 -5.78
CA TRP A 82 -8.89 6.16 -5.31
C TRP A 82 -8.53 4.85 -4.57
N ILE A 83 -9.41 4.34 -3.69
CA ILE A 83 -9.24 3.05 -3.02
C ILE A 83 -9.04 1.94 -4.04
N ILE A 84 -9.89 1.85 -5.07
CA ILE A 84 -9.76 0.84 -6.13
C ILE A 84 -8.44 1.05 -6.88
N ALA A 85 -8.08 2.29 -7.22
CA ALA A 85 -6.85 2.60 -7.93
C ALA A 85 -5.59 2.13 -7.19
N THR A 86 -5.60 2.07 -5.85
CA THR A 86 -4.46 1.55 -5.07
C THR A 86 -4.10 0.10 -5.41
N TYR A 87 -5.06 -0.73 -5.84
CA TYR A 87 -4.79 -2.11 -6.30
C TYR A 87 -4.11 -2.17 -7.66
N PHE A 88 -4.20 -1.09 -8.43
CA PHE A 88 -3.66 -0.97 -9.77
C PHE A 88 -2.50 0.04 -9.82
N TYR A 89 -1.94 0.47 -8.70
CA TYR A 89 -0.94 1.54 -8.67
C TYR A 89 0.23 1.31 -9.66
N GLN A 90 0.63 0.05 -9.85
CA GLN A 90 1.68 -0.38 -10.77
C GLN A 90 1.35 -0.26 -12.26
N ILE A 91 0.13 0.15 -12.66
CA ILE A 91 -0.23 0.42 -14.05
C ILE A 91 -0.15 1.90 -14.40
N PHE A 92 -0.12 2.79 -13.41
CA PHE A 92 -0.01 4.24 -13.62
C PHE A 92 1.45 4.68 -13.67
N TYR A 93 1.76 5.64 -14.53
CA TYR A 93 3.08 6.30 -14.52
C TYR A 93 3.21 7.23 -13.31
N SER A 94 2.11 7.90 -12.94
CA SER A 94 2.01 8.79 -11.79
C SER A 94 0.83 8.36 -10.93
N PHE A 95 0.98 8.36 -9.61
CA PHE A 95 -0.09 8.04 -8.67
C PHE A 95 -0.43 9.25 -7.78
N LEU A 96 -1.70 9.40 -7.43
CA LEU A 96 -2.20 10.59 -6.75
C LEU A 96 -2.08 10.47 -5.23
N PHE A 97 -1.54 11.51 -4.58
CA PHE A 97 -1.60 11.68 -3.13
C PHE A 97 -2.91 12.34 -2.71
N LEU A 98 -3.55 11.80 -1.67
CA LEU A 98 -4.68 12.45 -1.01
C LEU A 98 -4.22 13.15 0.26
N PHE A 99 -4.35 14.47 0.28
CA PHE A 99 -4.13 15.27 1.49
C PHE A 99 -5.48 15.53 2.18
N ILE A 100 -5.70 14.86 3.32
CA ILE A 100 -6.95 14.98 4.08
C ILE A 100 -6.80 16.14 5.07
N PHE A 101 -7.36 17.30 4.72
CA PHE A 101 -7.30 18.49 5.55
C PHE A 101 -8.59 18.71 6.35
N GLY A 102 -8.46 19.12 7.62
CA GLY A 102 -9.61 19.47 8.44
C GLY A 102 -9.22 19.74 9.90
N LYS A 103 -10.16 20.25 10.70
CA LYS A 103 -9.92 20.52 12.14
C LYS A 103 -9.79 19.23 12.96
N LYS A 104 -9.30 19.31 14.19
CA LYS A 104 -9.32 18.18 15.13
C LYS A 104 -10.79 17.77 15.36
N GLY A 105 -11.08 16.47 15.33
CA GLY A 105 -12.43 15.93 15.54
C GLY A 105 -13.29 15.77 14.29
N CYS A 106 -12.84 16.18 13.09
CA CYS A 106 -13.64 16.04 11.85
C CYS A 106 -13.57 14.65 11.20
N GLY A 107 -13.29 13.59 11.97
CA GLY A 107 -13.30 12.21 11.45
C GLY A 107 -12.07 11.77 10.63
N LYS A 108 -11.01 12.58 10.50
CA LYS A 108 -9.78 12.20 9.74
C LYS A 108 -9.22 10.84 10.14
N SER A 109 -9.06 10.60 11.45
CA SER A 109 -8.53 9.33 11.94
C SER A 109 -9.46 8.15 11.63
N ARG A 110 -10.79 8.37 11.59
CA ARG A 110 -11.79 7.37 11.19
C ARG A 110 -11.68 7.06 9.70
N LEU A 111 -11.52 8.08 8.85
CA LEU A 111 -11.25 7.90 7.42
C LEU A 111 -9.96 7.09 7.21
N LEU A 112 -8.85 7.44 7.89
CA LEU A 112 -7.62 6.66 7.79
C LEU A 112 -7.80 5.20 8.24
N THR A 113 -8.60 4.92 9.27
CA THR A 113 -8.91 3.54 9.68
C THR A 113 -9.68 2.77 8.59
N ILE A 114 -10.61 3.42 7.89
CA ILE A 114 -11.34 2.79 6.78
C ILE A 114 -10.38 2.53 5.61
N LEU A 115 -9.55 3.51 5.24
CA LEU A 115 -8.56 3.37 4.18
C LEU A 115 -7.55 2.25 4.48
N GLU A 116 -7.14 2.09 5.74
CA GLU A 116 -6.24 1.02 6.18
C GLU A 116 -6.81 -0.38 5.92
N ARG A 117 -8.14 -0.52 5.92
CA ARG A 117 -8.81 -1.81 5.64
C ARG A 117 -9.12 -2.03 4.17
N LEU A 118 -9.37 -0.97 3.41
CA LEU A 118 -9.85 -1.08 2.04
C LEU A 118 -8.74 -0.93 0.98
N CYS A 119 -7.69 -0.16 1.25
CA CYS A 119 -6.64 0.09 0.27
C CYS A 119 -5.62 -1.05 0.19
N PHE A 120 -4.98 -1.17 -0.98
CA PHE A 120 -4.01 -2.23 -1.25
C PHE A 120 -2.83 -2.18 -0.27
N ASN A 121 -2.66 -3.26 0.49
CA ASN A 121 -1.61 -3.45 1.50
C ASN A 121 -1.40 -2.20 2.36
N ALA A 122 -2.48 -1.55 2.77
CA ALA A 122 -2.38 -0.27 3.44
C ALA A 122 -1.73 -0.39 4.81
N MET A 123 -0.93 0.61 5.20
CA MET A 123 -0.28 0.69 6.51
C MET A 123 -0.43 2.10 7.06
N LYS A 124 -0.99 2.19 8.26
CA LYS A 124 -1.08 3.45 8.99
C LYS A 124 0.22 3.70 9.75
N ILE A 125 0.86 4.84 9.47
CA ILE A 125 2.12 5.26 10.09
C ILE A 125 1.88 6.51 10.95
N LYS A 126 2.64 6.62 12.04
CA LYS A 126 2.67 7.76 12.94
C LYS A 126 4.13 8.12 13.22
N GLY A 127 4.58 9.29 12.75
CA GLY A 127 5.95 9.78 13.01
C GLY A 127 7.03 8.75 12.68
N VAL A 128 7.40 8.64 11.41
CA VAL A 128 8.38 7.65 10.93
C VAL A 128 9.64 8.35 10.41
N SER A 129 10.82 7.77 10.68
CA SER A 129 12.07 8.23 10.06
C SER A 129 12.12 7.84 8.58
N ILE A 130 12.96 8.50 7.78
CA ILE A 130 13.13 8.15 6.35
C ILE A 130 13.55 6.70 6.17
N ALA A 131 14.48 6.22 7.00
CA ALA A 131 14.96 4.83 6.94
C ALA A 131 13.80 3.85 7.17
N SER A 132 13.04 4.04 8.24
CA SER A 132 11.90 3.16 8.57
C SER A 132 10.78 3.25 7.52
N LEU A 133 10.56 4.42 6.92
CA LEU A 133 9.62 4.59 5.82
C LEU A 133 10.09 3.81 4.58
N ALA A 134 11.37 3.93 4.21
CA ALA A 134 11.94 3.22 3.06
C ALA A 134 11.88 1.70 3.23
N ASP A 135 12.23 1.19 4.41
CA ASP A 135 12.19 -0.25 4.70
C ASP A 135 10.75 -0.78 4.65
N SER A 136 9.79 -0.01 5.19
CA SER A 136 8.37 -0.34 5.11
C SER A 136 7.88 -0.34 3.66
N ILE A 137 8.30 0.63 2.84
CA ILE A 137 7.94 0.72 1.42
C ILE A 137 8.46 -0.51 0.66
N ASP A 138 9.73 -0.91 0.87
CA ASP A 138 10.30 -2.06 0.16
C ASP A 138 9.62 -3.38 0.54
N GLY A 139 9.26 -3.55 1.81
CA GLY A 139 8.60 -4.75 2.32
C GLY A 139 7.12 -4.86 1.93
N VAL A 140 6.36 -3.77 2.13
CA VAL A 140 4.89 -3.80 2.00
C VAL A 140 4.43 -3.48 0.59
N ARG A 141 5.13 -2.56 -0.10
CA ARG A 141 4.80 -2.08 -1.46
C ARG A 141 3.32 -1.73 -1.64
N GLY A 142 2.74 -1.12 -0.60
CA GLY A 142 1.32 -0.83 -0.46
C GLY A 142 1.04 0.65 -0.20
N THR A 143 -0.14 0.91 0.37
CA THR A 143 -0.64 2.28 0.58
C THR A 143 -0.21 2.83 1.95
N PHE A 144 0.59 3.89 1.96
CA PHE A 144 1.03 4.53 3.20
C PHE A 144 0.06 5.62 3.65
N LEU A 145 -0.42 5.52 4.89
CA LEU A 145 -1.39 6.42 5.49
C LEU A 145 -0.74 7.19 6.65
N ASN A 146 -0.38 8.44 6.42
CA ASN A 146 0.27 9.30 7.42
C ASN A 146 -0.77 10.02 8.30
N ASP A 147 -0.91 9.55 9.56
CA ASP A 147 -1.66 10.27 10.58
C ASP A 147 -0.79 11.43 11.09
N GLN A 148 -1.33 12.66 11.15
CA GLN A 148 -0.59 13.89 11.41
C GLN A 148 0.30 14.38 10.24
N ALA A 149 -0.19 14.24 9.01
CA ALA A 149 0.47 14.80 7.82
C ALA A 149 0.73 16.32 7.93
N GLU A 150 0.02 17.05 8.81
CA GLU A 150 0.30 18.45 9.11
C GLU A 150 1.72 18.67 9.66
N SER A 151 2.35 17.65 10.26
CA SER A 151 3.73 17.71 10.73
C SER A 151 4.76 17.74 9.59
N LEU A 152 4.40 17.32 8.36
CA LEU A 152 5.31 17.31 7.21
C LEU A 152 5.73 18.71 6.77
N SER A 153 4.98 19.75 7.16
CA SER A 153 5.35 21.15 6.90
C SER A 153 6.44 21.69 7.83
N ASN A 154 6.83 20.93 8.87
CA ASN A 154 7.92 21.31 9.75
C ASN A 154 9.26 21.21 9.02
N ASP A 155 10.16 22.17 9.24
CA ASP A 155 11.50 22.20 8.64
C ASP A 155 12.30 20.90 8.88
N ARG A 156 12.04 20.23 10.01
CA ARG A 156 12.65 18.92 10.33
C ARG A 156 12.26 17.79 9.37
N ASN A 157 11.19 17.95 8.60
CA ASN A 157 10.64 16.95 7.68
C ASN A 157 10.85 17.29 6.20
N ILE A 158 11.63 18.33 5.86
CA ILE A 158 11.88 18.76 4.47
C ILE A 158 12.37 17.61 3.60
N GLU A 159 13.25 16.76 4.12
CA GLU A 159 13.81 15.64 3.37
C GLU A 159 12.74 14.57 3.07
N ILE A 160 11.88 14.24 4.05
CA ILE A 160 10.73 13.34 3.85
C ILE A 160 9.78 13.94 2.80
N LEU A 161 9.49 15.25 2.92
CA LEU A 161 8.58 15.94 1.99
C LEU A 161 9.14 15.94 0.56
N GLY A 162 10.43 16.18 0.40
CA GLY A 162 11.12 16.10 -0.90
C GLY A 162 11.03 14.70 -1.51
N LEU A 163 11.29 13.66 -0.70
CA LEU A 163 11.16 12.27 -1.13
C LEU A 163 9.72 11.94 -1.57
N LEU A 164 8.72 12.31 -0.77
CA LEU A 164 7.31 12.09 -1.09
C LEU A 164 6.91 12.79 -2.39
N THR A 165 7.34 14.04 -2.56
CA THR A 165 7.05 14.84 -3.75
C THR A 165 7.64 14.25 -5.02
N ASP A 166 8.83 13.65 -4.94
CA ASP A 166 9.47 12.98 -6.10
C ASP A 166 8.85 11.60 -6.39
N SER A 167 8.39 10.89 -5.35
CA SER A 167 7.87 9.52 -5.44
C SER A 167 6.52 9.35 -6.15
N TYR A 168 5.85 10.43 -6.54
CA TYR A 168 4.54 10.35 -7.21
C TYR A 168 4.63 9.68 -8.59
N THR A 169 5.80 9.67 -9.24
CA THR A 169 6.03 9.03 -10.56
C THR A 169 6.87 7.77 -10.47
N ARG A 170 6.71 6.87 -11.43
CA ARG A 170 7.59 5.72 -11.58
C ARG A 170 9.01 6.17 -11.87
N GLY A 171 9.94 5.76 -11.01
CA GLY A 171 11.36 6.10 -11.11
C GLY A 171 11.77 7.30 -10.24
N GLY A 172 10.80 8.04 -9.68
CA GLY A 172 11.05 9.01 -8.61
C GLY A 172 11.10 8.34 -7.23
N GLY A 173 11.62 9.05 -6.23
CA GLY A 173 11.68 8.58 -4.85
C GLY A 173 12.67 7.42 -4.62
N THR A 174 13.57 7.15 -5.57
CA THR A 174 14.57 6.08 -5.43
C THR A 174 15.63 6.45 -4.39
N ARG A 175 15.78 5.60 -3.37
CA ARG A 175 16.91 5.64 -2.45
C ARG A 175 18.19 5.25 -3.21
N ARG A 176 19.15 6.18 -3.34
CA ARG A 176 20.51 5.83 -3.76
C ARG A 176 21.21 5.12 -2.60
N ILE A 177 21.49 3.83 -2.75
CA ILE A 177 22.37 3.11 -1.83
C ILE A 177 23.81 3.53 -2.17
N VAL A 178 24.39 4.41 -1.36
CA VAL A 178 25.82 4.69 -1.44
C VAL A 178 26.51 3.59 -0.64
N ASN A 179 27.15 2.64 -1.33
CA ASN A 179 28.03 1.69 -0.66
C ASN A 179 29.17 2.48 -0.01
N ILE A 180 29.12 2.64 1.31
CA ILE A 180 30.28 3.09 2.07
C ILE A 180 31.23 1.91 2.11
N SER A 181 32.16 1.85 1.15
CA SER A 181 33.31 0.97 1.27
C SER A 181 34.13 1.47 2.47
N ASN A 182 34.16 0.72 3.57
CA ASN A 182 35.16 0.90 4.60
C ASN A 182 36.53 0.62 3.98
N LYS A 183 37.17 1.64 3.42
CA LYS A 183 38.62 1.64 3.21
C LYS A 183 39.25 1.93 4.56
N ASN A 184 39.59 0.88 5.32
CA ASN A 184 40.59 0.93 6.36
C ASN A 184 41.08 -0.50 6.64
N VAL A 185 42.10 -0.94 5.90
CA VAL A 185 43.21 -1.75 6.44
C VAL A 185 44.44 -1.45 5.59
N ALA A 186 45.36 -0.65 6.13
CA ALA A 186 46.80 -0.72 5.91
C ALA A 186 47.47 -0.34 7.23
#